data_AF-A0A3M0Y220-F1
#
_entry.id   AF-A0A3M0Y220-F1
#
_cell.length_a   1.000
_cell.length_b   1.000
_cell.length_c   1.000
_cell.angle_alpha   90.00
_cell.angle_beta   90.00
_cell.angle_gamma   90.00
#
_symmetry.space_group_name_H-M   'P 1'
#
loop_
_entity.id
_entity.type
_entity.pdbx_description
1 polymer ?
#
loop_
_entity_poly.entity_id
_entity_poly.type
_entity_poly.pdbx_seq_one_letter_code
_entity_poly.pdbx_strand_id
1 'polypeptide(L)'
;MASCIDQNVATPAIDLTPVEAVQDDGTQARVKDAMGNLIASDLTTVAAVKASEVLTVWRRVHVEVDSMGPEPAWPDAEANVVRGEVVRVEGDGTKATRVVVDQNLDDGSPLLPQGNGRFEWGTITIGSGSQAATTTFLGNNGVDFVQKTFGEGIEIPFVISKGGVRGSVSGQVWALEPSLRRFSVTVDQGSLSSLYNGGEINVAGVAMVIQSIDRVAQTVQVVQLVDIPFELMDDDEAAHPFDVNLSLLQDSDDLNDNRLATAYVRPVYDLNSPTEAPFNRNVNVGMLPDPDQEAKTQLMAGRDSMSTNDFWTVYFQGAFQEDSRRDQDPNSETQLIAGWTPDFDFRGSLIFVEAIRDGAVSVGGGQTLADQINMTTVVHELGHQFGLGENTGGVMNQGVFDPDQAFFTDDHLHLIRSRLKP
;
A
#
# COMPACT_ATOMS: atom_id res chain seq x y z
N MET A 1 -29.11 43.42 75.73
CA MET A 1 -29.23 41.98 76.06
C MET A 1 -29.31 41.20 74.75
N ALA A 2 -28.56 40.08 74.68
CA ALA A 2 -28.36 39.14 73.55
C ALA A 2 -27.67 39.76 72.31
N SER A 3 -26.40 39.51 71.95
CA SER A 3 -25.53 38.31 71.93
C SER A 3 -26.07 37.18 71.06
N CYS A 4 -25.61 37.12 69.81
CA CYS A 4 -25.57 35.91 68.99
C CYS A 4 -24.12 35.70 68.55
N ILE A 5 -23.67 34.46 68.70
CA ILE A 5 -22.29 33.98 68.60
C ILE A 5 -22.01 33.58 67.15
N ASP A 6 -20.99 34.17 66.53
CA ASP A 6 -20.34 33.65 65.32
C ASP A 6 -19.13 32.80 65.75
N GLN A 7 -19.19 31.49 65.54
CA GLN A 7 -18.02 30.62 65.63
C GLN A 7 -17.38 30.48 64.25
N ASN A 8 -16.33 31.26 64.01
CA ASN A 8 -15.35 31.01 62.96
C ASN A 8 -14.59 29.72 63.29
N VAL A 9 -14.99 28.58 62.71
CA VAL A 9 -14.13 27.40 62.64
C VAL A 9 -13.21 27.59 61.43
N ALA A 10 -11.93 27.83 61.69
CA ALA A 10 -10.92 27.89 60.65
C ALA A 10 -10.82 26.52 59.96
N THR A 11 -11.08 26.46 58.66
CA THR A 11 -10.72 25.31 57.82
C THR A 11 -9.19 25.15 57.83
N PRO A 12 -8.64 23.98 58.17
CA PRO A 12 -7.20 23.76 58.15
C PRO A 12 -6.68 23.92 56.71
N ALA A 13 -5.52 24.57 56.56
CA ALA A 13 -4.84 24.67 55.28
C ALA A 13 -4.47 23.25 54.81
N ILE A 14 -4.87 22.90 53.58
CA ILE A 14 -4.49 21.65 52.93
C ILE A 14 -3.01 21.78 52.55
N ASP A 15 -2.17 20.93 53.12
CA ASP A 15 -0.77 20.80 52.71
C ASP A 15 -0.73 20.16 51.32
N LEU A 16 -0.24 20.90 50.32
CA LEU A 16 -0.14 20.49 48.91
C LEU A 16 1.28 20.01 48.57
N THR A 17 1.98 19.40 49.52
CA THR A 17 3.27 18.77 49.22
C THR A 17 3.08 17.66 48.17
N PRO A 18 3.86 17.65 47.06
CA PRO A 18 3.77 16.62 46.04
C PRO A 18 4.04 15.25 46.67
N VAL A 19 3.13 14.31 46.45
CA VAL A 19 3.27 12.91 46.85
C VAL A 19 3.34 12.06 45.60
N GLU A 20 4.23 11.07 45.61
CA GLU A 20 4.43 10.13 44.52
C GLU A 20 4.01 8.74 44.96
N ALA A 21 3.19 8.08 44.15
CA ALA A 21 2.87 6.68 44.33
C ALA A 21 3.95 5.85 43.63
N VAL A 22 4.69 5.04 44.39
CA VAL A 22 5.77 4.21 43.86
C VAL A 22 5.46 2.75 44.16
N GLN A 23 5.59 1.90 43.13
CA GLN A 23 5.47 0.45 43.26
C GLN A 23 6.88 -0.15 43.30
N ASP A 24 7.44 -0.22 44.51
CA ASP A 24 8.87 -0.50 44.72
C ASP A 24 9.24 -1.98 44.59
N ASP A 25 8.30 -2.90 44.82
CA ASP A 25 8.59 -4.33 45.04
C ASP A 25 7.70 -5.30 44.25
N GLY A 26 6.88 -4.79 43.33
CA GLY A 26 5.94 -5.60 42.54
C GLY A 26 4.77 -6.20 43.34
N THR A 27 4.72 -6.00 44.66
CA THR A 27 3.69 -6.59 45.53
C THR A 27 2.89 -5.55 46.32
N GLN A 28 3.43 -4.36 46.58
CA GLN A 28 2.77 -3.31 47.35
C GLN A 28 3.03 -1.91 46.76
N ALA A 29 1.96 -1.18 46.49
CA ALA A 29 2.05 0.25 46.20
C ALA A 29 2.22 1.04 47.51
N ARG A 30 3.17 1.98 47.53
CA ARG A 30 3.44 2.83 48.70
C ARG A 30 3.47 4.29 48.30
N VAL A 31 3.07 5.16 49.22
CA VAL A 31 3.12 6.62 49.01
C VAL A 31 4.34 7.16 49.72
N LYS A 32 5.17 7.88 48.97
CA LYS A 32 6.33 8.58 49.54
C LYS A 32 6.11 10.08 49.51
N ASP A 33 6.62 10.76 50.53
CA ASP A 33 6.75 12.21 50.50
C ASP A 33 7.87 12.65 49.55
N ALA A 34 7.98 13.95 49.29
CA ALA A 34 9.03 14.54 48.45
C ALA A 34 10.47 14.29 48.97
N MET A 35 10.62 13.73 50.18
CA MET A 35 11.89 13.35 50.80
C MET A 35 12.14 11.83 50.74
N GLY A 36 11.24 11.05 50.13
CA GLY A 36 11.34 9.60 49.97
C GLY A 36 10.89 8.79 51.19
N ASN A 37 10.31 9.42 52.22
CA ASN A 37 9.82 8.71 53.40
C ASN A 37 8.44 8.11 53.14
N LEU A 38 8.20 6.93 53.71
CA LEU A 38 6.88 6.29 53.67
C LEU A 38 5.87 7.09 54.50
N ILE A 39 4.78 7.50 53.86
CA ILE A 39 3.64 8.11 54.56
C ILE A 39 2.82 6.97 55.17
N ALA A 40 2.63 7.00 56.49
CA ALA A 40 1.93 5.94 57.22
C ALA A 40 0.50 5.78 56.70
N SER A 41 0.10 4.54 56.40
CA SER A 41 -1.18 4.16 55.78
C SER A 41 -2.42 4.34 56.67
N ASP A 42 -2.37 5.26 57.64
CA ASP A 42 -3.52 5.51 58.49
C ASP A 42 -4.60 6.30 57.75
N LEU A 43 -5.83 6.22 58.27
CA LEU A 43 -7.06 6.70 57.65
C LEU A 43 -7.09 8.22 57.36
N THR A 44 -6.05 8.97 57.74
CA THR A 44 -5.89 10.40 57.41
C THR A 44 -5.14 10.63 56.10
N THR A 45 -4.55 9.59 55.51
CA THR A 45 -3.94 9.64 54.17
C THR A 45 -5.05 9.92 53.15
N VAL A 46 -4.90 11.04 52.41
CA VAL A 46 -5.86 11.54 51.43
C VAL A 46 -6.41 10.39 50.58
N ALA A 47 -7.74 10.29 50.48
CA ALA A 47 -8.44 9.26 49.69
C ALA A 47 -7.97 9.15 48.22
N ALA A 48 -7.21 10.13 47.74
CA ALA A 48 -6.60 10.20 46.42
C ALA A 48 -5.46 9.18 46.18
N VAL A 49 -4.91 8.54 47.21
CA VAL A 49 -3.78 7.59 47.04
C VAL A 49 -4.04 6.21 47.63
N LYS A 50 -5.26 5.69 47.43
CA LYS A 50 -5.54 4.26 47.58
C LYS A 50 -5.29 3.55 46.25
N ALA A 51 -4.05 3.13 46.01
CA ALA A 51 -3.79 2.04 45.08
C ALA A 51 -4.32 0.75 45.73
N SER A 52 -5.51 0.29 45.34
CA SER A 52 -6.01 -1.01 45.81
C SER A 52 -5.15 -2.13 45.21
N GLU A 53 -5.00 -3.26 45.92
CA GLU A 53 -4.50 -4.54 45.40
C GLU A 53 -5.50 -5.16 44.38
N VAL A 54 -5.82 -4.36 43.36
CA VAL A 54 -6.38 -4.61 42.03
C VAL A 54 -7.63 -5.49 41.91
N LEU A 55 -8.76 -4.84 41.61
CA LEU A 55 -9.60 -5.34 40.52
C LEU A 55 -8.80 -5.12 39.23
N THR A 56 -8.21 -6.16 38.67
CA THR A 56 -7.78 -6.15 37.27
C THR A 56 -9.05 -6.04 36.42
N VAL A 57 -9.39 -4.82 36.02
CA VAL A 57 -10.53 -4.57 35.15
C VAL A 57 -10.03 -4.69 33.72
N TRP A 58 -10.45 -5.76 33.05
CA TRP A 58 -10.29 -5.87 31.61
C TRP A 58 -11.03 -4.73 30.93
N ARG A 59 -10.32 -3.95 30.12
CA ARG A 59 -10.91 -2.95 29.24
C ARG A 59 -11.25 -3.61 27.91
N ARG A 60 -12.26 -3.05 27.24
CA ARG A 60 -12.59 -3.42 25.86
C ARG A 60 -12.17 -2.30 24.93
N VAL A 61 -11.61 -2.67 23.79
CA VAL A 61 -11.38 -1.76 22.67
C VAL A 61 -12.22 -2.26 21.52
N HIS A 62 -13.12 -1.41 21.04
CA HIS A 62 -13.95 -1.69 19.87
C HIS A 62 -13.08 -1.48 18.64
N VAL A 63 -13.02 -2.49 17.77
CA VAL A 63 -12.23 -2.44 16.55
C VAL A 63 -13.17 -2.31 15.38
N GLU A 64 -13.04 -1.21 14.66
CA GLU A 64 -13.65 -1.01 13.35
C GLU A 64 -12.60 -1.34 12.28
N VAL A 65 -12.97 -2.21 11.35
CA VAL A 65 -12.12 -2.59 10.21
C VAL A 65 -12.90 -2.36 8.93
N ASP A 66 -12.26 -1.66 8.01
CA ASP A 66 -12.77 -1.33 6.68
C ASP A 66 -11.71 -1.65 5.61
N SER A 67 -12.11 -1.56 4.35
CA SER A 67 -11.23 -1.58 3.18
C SER A 67 -11.58 -0.37 2.32
N MET A 68 -10.60 0.18 1.61
CA MET A 68 -10.91 0.99 0.43
C MET A 68 -11.83 0.20 -0.50
N GLY A 69 -12.66 0.91 -1.26
CA GLY A 69 -13.50 0.31 -2.28
C GLY A 69 -12.71 -0.34 -3.42
N PRO A 70 -13.38 -1.02 -4.36
CA PRO A 70 -12.72 -1.71 -5.44
C PRO A 70 -12.02 -0.74 -6.39
N GLU A 71 -10.91 -1.20 -6.96
CA GLU A 71 -10.22 -0.51 -8.05
C GLU A 71 -11.21 -0.12 -9.16
N PRO A 72 -11.21 1.15 -9.62
CA PRO A 72 -12.11 1.58 -10.67
C PRO A 72 -11.65 1.04 -12.03
N ALA A 73 -12.61 0.82 -12.93
CA ALA A 73 -12.30 0.43 -14.30
C ALA A 73 -11.77 1.62 -15.13
N TRP A 74 -10.92 1.34 -16.13
CA TRP A 74 -10.54 2.31 -17.17
C TRP A 74 -11.79 2.94 -17.82
N PRO A 75 -11.87 4.28 -18.04
CA PRO A 75 -10.78 5.23 -18.12
C PRO A 75 -10.45 6.03 -16.86
N ASP A 76 -10.78 5.50 -15.69
CA ASP A 76 -10.42 6.18 -14.45
C ASP A 76 -8.89 6.31 -14.29
N ALA A 77 -8.43 7.45 -13.80
CA ALA A 77 -7.01 7.71 -13.59
C ALA A 77 -6.41 6.82 -12.50
N GLU A 78 -7.25 6.29 -11.60
CA GLU A 78 -6.89 5.36 -10.53
C GLU A 78 -6.92 3.88 -10.98
N ALA A 79 -7.31 3.56 -12.22
CA ALA A 79 -7.31 2.18 -12.74
C ALA A 79 -5.89 1.60 -12.90
N ASN A 80 -5.73 0.31 -12.64
CA ASN A 80 -4.47 -0.42 -12.79
C ASN A 80 -4.11 -0.75 -14.25
N VAL A 81 -4.99 -0.32 -15.17
CA VAL A 81 -4.88 -0.55 -16.61
C VAL A 81 -4.87 0.75 -17.36
N VAL A 82 -3.95 0.87 -18.32
CA VAL A 82 -3.93 1.92 -19.34
C VAL A 82 -4.17 1.32 -20.71
N ARG A 83 -5.09 1.88 -21.49
CA ARG A 83 -5.35 1.46 -22.88
C ARG A 83 -5.17 2.62 -23.84
N GLY A 84 -4.70 2.31 -25.04
CA GLY A 84 -4.51 3.31 -26.09
C GLY A 84 -4.03 2.69 -27.39
N GLU A 85 -3.23 3.43 -28.14
CA GLU A 85 -2.70 3.08 -29.45
C GLU A 85 -1.18 3.15 -29.50
N VAL A 86 -0.56 2.22 -30.23
CA VAL A 86 0.87 2.23 -30.51
C VAL A 86 1.17 3.31 -31.55
N VAL A 87 1.98 4.29 -31.15
CA VAL A 87 2.44 5.38 -32.01
C VAL A 87 3.67 4.98 -32.80
N ARG A 88 4.65 4.33 -32.15
CA ARG A 88 5.95 4.00 -32.75
C ARG A 88 6.58 2.81 -32.05
N VAL A 89 7.35 2.01 -32.79
CA VAL A 89 8.11 0.88 -32.26
C VAL A 89 9.58 1.11 -32.58
N GLU A 90 10.44 0.95 -31.58
CA GLU A 90 11.89 1.04 -31.68
C GLU A 90 12.50 -0.29 -31.26
N GLY A 91 13.54 -0.72 -31.97
CA GLY A 91 14.18 -2.02 -31.74
C GLY A 91 15.64 -2.02 -32.14
N ASP A 92 16.33 -3.12 -31.84
CA ASP A 92 17.78 -3.28 -32.05
C ASP A 92 18.15 -3.96 -33.39
N GLY A 93 17.17 -4.11 -34.28
CA GLY A 93 17.30 -4.84 -35.54
C GLY A 93 16.87 -6.31 -35.46
N THR A 94 16.61 -6.83 -34.26
CA THR A 94 16.15 -8.21 -34.06
C THR A 94 14.82 -8.30 -33.32
N LYS A 95 14.60 -7.41 -32.36
CA LYS A 95 13.41 -7.35 -31.49
C LYS A 95 12.98 -5.91 -31.21
N ALA A 96 11.71 -5.71 -30.88
CA ALA A 96 11.26 -4.42 -30.34
C ALA A 96 11.77 -4.29 -28.90
N THR A 97 12.42 -3.18 -28.60
CA THR A 97 12.93 -2.88 -27.25
C THR A 97 12.15 -1.77 -26.58
N ARG A 98 11.43 -0.95 -27.36
CA ARG A 98 10.60 0.15 -26.87
C ARG A 98 9.37 0.35 -27.74
N VAL A 99 8.22 0.55 -27.08
CA VAL A 99 6.94 0.86 -27.72
C VAL A 99 6.48 2.21 -27.19
N VAL A 100 6.37 3.18 -28.10
CA VAL A 100 5.82 4.52 -27.83
C VAL A 100 4.32 4.48 -28.06
N VAL A 101 3.56 5.03 -27.13
CA VAL A 101 2.09 5.00 -27.08
C VAL A 101 1.51 6.40 -27.11
N ASP A 102 0.19 6.49 -27.29
CA ASP A 102 -0.57 7.76 -27.30
C ASP A 102 -1.05 8.19 -25.91
N GLN A 103 -0.60 7.51 -24.85
CA GLN A 103 -0.96 7.79 -23.46
C GLN A 103 0.19 8.49 -22.73
N ASN A 104 -0.17 9.33 -21.74
CA ASN A 104 0.78 9.83 -20.76
C ASN A 104 0.94 8.77 -19.66
N LEU A 105 2.09 8.13 -19.62
CA LEU A 105 2.48 7.12 -18.64
C LEU A 105 3.35 7.70 -17.50
N ASP A 106 3.52 9.02 -17.44
CA ASP A 106 4.21 9.69 -16.33
C ASP A 106 3.34 9.65 -15.06
N ASP A 107 3.80 8.90 -14.07
CA ASP A 107 3.22 8.74 -12.73
C ASP A 107 3.85 9.69 -11.69
N GLY A 108 4.81 10.52 -12.10
CA GLY A 108 5.56 11.40 -11.20
C GLY A 108 6.65 10.70 -10.38
N SER A 109 6.94 9.43 -10.64
CA SER A 109 8.06 8.70 -10.02
C SER A 109 9.38 9.43 -10.33
N PRO A 110 10.26 9.61 -9.33
CA PRO A 110 11.45 10.45 -9.44
C PRO A 110 12.49 9.89 -10.43
N LEU A 111 12.32 8.63 -10.81
CA LEU A 111 13.22 7.91 -11.69
C LEU A 111 12.86 8.15 -13.16
N LEU A 112 11.65 8.56 -13.52
CA LEU A 112 11.33 8.90 -14.91
C LEU A 112 12.05 10.19 -15.36
N PRO A 113 12.55 10.24 -16.61
CA PRO A 113 12.49 9.22 -17.66
C PRO A 113 13.72 8.26 -17.68
N GLN A 114 14.62 8.32 -16.69
CA GLN A 114 15.94 7.66 -16.74
C GLN A 114 16.03 6.34 -15.95
N GLY A 115 15.02 6.01 -15.16
CA GLY A 115 14.95 4.86 -14.29
C GLY A 115 13.51 4.37 -14.19
N ASN A 116 13.35 3.26 -13.50
CA ASN A 116 12.15 2.45 -13.47
C ASN A 116 10.94 3.25 -12.93
N GLY A 117 9.79 3.12 -13.57
CA GLY A 117 8.50 3.68 -13.13
C GLY A 117 7.47 2.57 -13.01
N ARG A 118 6.22 2.97 -12.76
CA ARG A 118 5.07 2.11 -12.45
C ARG A 118 5.07 0.77 -13.16
N PHE A 119 5.06 0.77 -14.49
CA PHE A 119 4.91 -0.47 -15.26
C PHE A 119 6.20 -1.31 -15.41
N GLU A 120 7.19 -1.14 -14.53
CA GLU A 120 8.26 -2.15 -14.41
C GLU A 120 7.62 -3.48 -14.00
N TRP A 121 8.11 -4.61 -14.50
CA TRP A 121 7.60 -5.96 -14.22
C TRP A 121 6.18 -6.28 -14.68
N GLY A 122 5.36 -5.26 -14.92
CA GLY A 122 4.02 -5.33 -15.50
C GLY A 122 3.98 -5.93 -16.91
N THR A 123 2.81 -5.81 -17.52
CA THR A 123 2.49 -6.48 -18.79
C THR A 123 1.94 -5.51 -19.84
N ILE A 124 2.37 -5.67 -21.09
CA ILE A 124 1.75 -5.00 -22.24
C ILE A 124 1.16 -6.05 -23.17
N THR A 125 -0.13 -5.90 -23.48
CA THR A 125 -0.82 -6.64 -24.54
C THR A 125 -0.98 -5.73 -25.75
N ILE A 126 -0.34 -6.07 -26.87
CA ILE A 126 -0.44 -5.32 -28.13
C ILE A 126 -1.35 -6.06 -29.07
N GLY A 127 -2.30 -5.34 -29.67
CA GLY A 127 -3.16 -5.84 -30.72
C GLY A 127 -4.56 -6.24 -30.28
N SER A 128 -5.23 -7.03 -31.11
CA SER A 128 -6.61 -7.46 -30.87
C SER A 128 -6.88 -8.90 -31.31
N GLY A 129 -7.90 -9.51 -30.72
CA GLY A 129 -8.35 -10.86 -31.05
C GLY A 129 -7.28 -11.92 -30.76
N SER A 130 -7.28 -13.00 -31.53
CA SER A 130 -6.39 -14.15 -31.30
C SER A 130 -4.93 -13.93 -31.71
N GLN A 131 -4.59 -12.75 -32.23
CA GLN A 131 -3.22 -12.37 -32.62
C GLN A 131 -2.65 -11.27 -31.73
N ALA A 132 -3.39 -10.81 -30.72
CA ALA A 132 -2.81 -9.99 -29.67
C ALA A 132 -1.68 -10.77 -28.98
N ALA A 133 -0.61 -10.08 -28.62
CA ALA A 133 0.53 -10.66 -27.92
C ALA A 133 0.74 -9.94 -26.59
N THR A 134 0.90 -10.70 -25.51
CA THR A 134 1.17 -10.20 -24.18
C THR A 134 2.64 -10.40 -23.85
N THR A 135 3.33 -9.31 -23.56
CA THR A 135 4.70 -9.31 -23.04
C THR A 135 4.65 -8.98 -21.56
N THR A 136 5.17 -9.86 -20.71
CA THR A 136 5.32 -9.63 -19.27
C THR A 136 6.74 -9.15 -18.92
N PHE A 137 6.99 -8.81 -17.66
CA PHE A 137 8.32 -8.42 -17.19
C PHE A 137 8.88 -7.25 -18.01
N LEU A 138 8.07 -6.20 -18.12
CA LEU A 138 8.52 -4.94 -18.68
C LEU A 138 9.71 -4.41 -17.88
N GLY A 139 10.64 -3.77 -18.56
CA GLY A 139 11.84 -3.27 -17.91
C GLY A 139 11.67 -1.90 -17.29
N ASN A 140 10.76 -1.07 -17.84
CA ASN A 140 10.42 0.28 -17.40
C ASN A 140 9.37 0.92 -18.34
N ASN A 141 8.78 2.05 -17.94
CA ASN A 141 8.14 3.06 -18.77
C ASN A 141 8.92 4.41 -18.82
N GLY A 142 8.47 5.29 -19.70
CA GLY A 142 8.78 6.71 -19.72
C GLY A 142 7.49 7.52 -19.71
N VAL A 143 7.57 8.78 -20.13
CA VAL A 143 6.36 9.63 -20.27
C VAL A 143 5.36 9.08 -21.28
N ASP A 144 5.83 8.48 -22.37
CA ASP A 144 4.99 8.06 -23.50
C ASP A 144 5.39 6.69 -24.07
N PHE A 145 6.12 5.89 -23.30
CA PHE A 145 6.62 4.60 -23.80
C PHE A 145 6.76 3.56 -22.71
N VAL A 146 6.76 2.29 -23.11
CA VAL A 146 7.27 1.17 -22.32
C VAL A 146 8.47 0.56 -23.01
N GLN A 147 9.35 -0.07 -22.24
CA GLN A 147 10.55 -0.69 -22.76
C GLN A 147 10.83 -2.05 -22.13
N LYS A 148 11.45 -2.92 -22.91
CA LYS A 148 11.99 -4.20 -22.46
C LYS A 148 13.30 -4.45 -23.19
N THR A 149 14.41 -4.10 -22.52
CA THR A 149 15.76 -4.17 -23.10
C THR A 149 16.39 -5.56 -22.93
N PHE A 150 15.92 -6.34 -21.95
CA PHE A 150 16.40 -7.69 -21.67
C PHE A 150 15.50 -8.77 -22.31
N GLY A 151 16.02 -10.00 -22.44
CA GLY A 151 15.29 -11.14 -23.00
C GLY A 151 14.89 -10.97 -24.47
N GLU A 152 13.68 -11.40 -24.82
CA GLU A 152 13.15 -11.41 -26.20
C GLU A 152 12.58 -10.06 -26.68
N GLY A 153 12.55 -9.04 -25.82
CA GLY A 153 11.93 -7.75 -26.14
C GLY A 153 10.41 -7.79 -26.03
N ILE A 154 9.75 -6.80 -26.66
CA ILE A 154 8.29 -6.69 -26.72
C ILE A 154 7.79 -7.44 -27.95
N GLU A 155 6.89 -8.40 -27.74
CA GLU A 155 6.34 -9.23 -28.81
C GLU A 155 5.29 -8.46 -29.62
N ILE A 156 5.49 -8.39 -30.94
CA ILE A 156 4.57 -7.76 -31.89
C ILE A 156 4.50 -8.64 -33.14
N PRO A 157 3.67 -9.69 -33.12
CA PRO A 157 3.64 -10.66 -34.20
C PRO A 157 3.06 -10.04 -35.47
N PHE A 158 3.52 -10.52 -36.63
CA PHE A 158 2.87 -10.23 -37.90
C PHE A 158 2.64 -11.48 -38.76
N VAL A 159 1.64 -11.39 -39.63
CA VAL A 159 1.39 -12.36 -40.70
C VAL A 159 1.10 -11.62 -42.00
N ILE A 160 1.82 -11.96 -43.07
CA ILE A 160 1.57 -11.49 -44.43
C ILE A 160 0.86 -12.57 -45.23
N SER A 161 -0.18 -12.18 -45.96
CA SER A 161 -0.89 -13.06 -46.88
C SER A 161 -1.38 -12.32 -48.12
N LYS A 162 -1.63 -13.05 -49.21
CA LYS A 162 -2.24 -12.50 -50.42
C LYS A 162 -2.96 -13.59 -51.20
N GLY A 163 -4.19 -13.32 -51.62
CA GLY A 163 -4.95 -14.20 -52.51
C GLY A 163 -4.16 -14.58 -53.76
N GLY A 164 -4.08 -15.87 -54.07
CA GLY A 164 -3.34 -16.40 -55.22
C GLY A 164 -1.83 -16.59 -55.01
N VAL A 165 -1.26 -16.09 -53.90
CA VAL A 165 0.11 -16.43 -53.48
C VAL A 165 0.03 -17.62 -52.51
N ARG A 166 0.85 -18.66 -52.73
CA ARG A 166 0.87 -19.83 -51.85
C ARG A 166 1.71 -19.55 -50.61
N GLY A 167 1.12 -19.80 -49.44
CA GLY A 167 1.77 -19.64 -48.14
C GLY A 167 1.55 -18.27 -47.51
N SER A 168 2.04 -18.13 -46.29
CA SER A 168 2.12 -16.89 -45.54
C SER A 168 3.57 -16.63 -45.14
N VAL A 169 3.85 -15.39 -44.76
CA VAL A 169 5.10 -15.03 -44.07
C VAL A 169 4.73 -14.58 -42.68
N SER A 170 5.44 -15.03 -41.65
CA SER A 170 5.19 -14.58 -40.28
C SER A 170 6.50 -14.31 -39.55
N GLY A 171 6.40 -13.50 -38.50
CA GLY A 171 7.50 -13.22 -37.59
C GLY A 171 7.15 -12.06 -36.66
N GLN A 172 8.14 -11.24 -36.33
CA GLN A 172 8.02 -10.13 -35.37
C GLN A 172 8.27 -8.77 -36.01
N VAL A 173 7.53 -7.75 -35.58
CA VAL A 173 7.84 -6.33 -35.85
C VAL A 173 8.84 -5.86 -34.80
N TRP A 174 9.98 -5.34 -35.25
CA TRP A 174 10.97 -4.75 -34.34
C TRP A 174 11.07 -3.22 -34.49
N ALA A 175 10.53 -2.63 -35.56
CA ALA A 175 10.36 -1.19 -35.66
C ALA A 175 9.15 -0.77 -36.49
N LEU A 176 8.61 0.40 -36.18
CA LEU A 176 7.54 1.09 -36.92
C LEU A 176 7.98 2.53 -37.12
N GLU A 177 8.06 2.98 -38.37
CA GLU A 177 8.32 4.37 -38.76
C GLU A 177 7.02 5.02 -39.28
N PRO A 178 6.28 5.77 -38.45
CA PRO A 178 4.92 6.20 -38.80
C PRO A 178 4.87 7.15 -40.00
N SER A 179 5.85 8.06 -40.10
CA SER A 179 5.96 9.02 -41.20
C SER A 179 6.17 8.35 -42.57
N LEU A 180 6.74 7.14 -42.58
CA LEU A 180 6.93 6.34 -43.79
C LEU A 180 5.87 5.26 -43.96
N ARG A 181 5.03 5.01 -42.95
CA ARG A 181 4.08 3.89 -42.88
C ARG A 181 4.78 2.55 -43.10
N ARG A 182 5.93 2.38 -42.44
CA ARG A 182 6.85 1.28 -42.68
C ARG A 182 7.09 0.49 -41.40
N PHE A 183 6.95 -0.83 -41.51
CA PHE A 183 7.37 -1.80 -40.50
C PHE A 183 8.71 -2.40 -40.89
N SER A 184 9.60 -2.56 -39.93
CA SER A 184 10.79 -3.40 -40.04
C SER A 184 10.56 -4.69 -39.27
N VAL A 185 10.87 -5.81 -39.89
CA VAL A 185 10.45 -7.13 -39.41
C VAL A 185 11.61 -8.13 -39.32
N THR A 186 11.44 -9.11 -38.43
CA THR A 186 12.23 -10.35 -38.39
C THR A 186 11.31 -11.48 -38.87
N VAL A 187 11.77 -12.28 -39.84
CA VAL A 187 10.95 -13.35 -40.44
C VAL A 187 11.30 -14.70 -39.82
N ASP A 188 10.30 -15.34 -39.20
CA ASP A 188 10.45 -16.67 -38.60
C ASP A 188 10.02 -17.77 -39.57
N GLN A 189 8.96 -17.52 -40.35
CA GLN A 189 8.42 -18.47 -41.32
C GLN A 189 8.15 -17.80 -42.67
N GLY A 190 8.48 -18.52 -43.74
CA GLY A 190 8.29 -18.06 -45.12
C GLY A 190 9.44 -17.20 -45.63
N SER A 191 9.15 -16.32 -46.59
CA SER A 191 10.14 -15.41 -47.17
C SER A 191 9.46 -14.15 -47.72
N LEU A 192 9.94 -12.99 -47.30
CA LEU A 192 9.49 -11.71 -47.85
C LEU A 192 9.76 -11.64 -49.35
N SER A 193 8.75 -11.19 -50.08
CA SER A 193 8.76 -11.09 -51.54
C SER A 193 7.78 -10.04 -52.00
N SER A 194 8.12 -9.30 -53.05
CA SER A 194 7.24 -8.32 -53.69
C SER A 194 5.97 -8.93 -54.28
N LEU A 195 5.87 -10.27 -54.37
CA LEU A 195 4.65 -10.98 -54.75
C LEU A 195 3.47 -10.64 -53.83
N TYR A 196 3.72 -10.30 -52.57
CA TYR A 196 2.70 -9.90 -51.59
C TYR A 196 2.28 -8.42 -51.69
N ASN A 197 2.85 -7.60 -52.59
CA ASN A 197 2.39 -6.22 -52.79
C ASN A 197 0.90 -6.19 -53.19
N GLY A 198 0.09 -5.35 -52.53
CA GLY A 198 -1.37 -5.34 -52.65
C GLY A 198 -2.08 -6.47 -51.90
N GLY A 199 -1.34 -7.30 -51.16
CA GLY A 199 -1.87 -8.21 -50.15
C GLY A 199 -2.07 -7.51 -48.82
N GLU A 200 -2.12 -8.29 -47.75
CA GLU A 200 -2.37 -7.84 -46.39
C GLU A 200 -1.20 -8.22 -45.48
N ILE A 201 -0.81 -7.30 -44.62
CA ILE A 201 -0.05 -7.58 -43.40
C ILE A 201 -1.00 -7.42 -42.23
N ASN A 202 -1.07 -8.43 -41.38
CA ASN A 202 -1.77 -8.38 -40.12
C ASN A 202 -0.73 -8.24 -39.01
N VAL A 203 -0.71 -7.11 -38.31
CA VAL A 203 0.20 -6.81 -37.19
C VAL A 203 -0.61 -6.88 -35.90
N ALA A 204 -0.31 -7.88 -35.07
CA ALA A 204 -1.01 -8.14 -33.81
C ALA A 204 -2.56 -8.11 -33.94
N GLY A 205 -3.11 -8.73 -34.98
CA GLY A 205 -4.56 -8.74 -35.24
C GLY A 205 -5.08 -7.58 -36.08
N VAL A 206 -4.26 -6.55 -36.36
CA VAL A 206 -4.65 -5.38 -37.16
C VAL A 206 -4.20 -5.52 -38.61
N ALA A 207 -5.17 -5.67 -39.51
CA ALA A 207 -4.95 -5.83 -40.95
C ALA A 207 -4.69 -4.51 -41.67
N MET A 208 -3.65 -4.48 -42.52
CA MET A 208 -3.27 -3.33 -43.34
C MET A 208 -2.88 -3.77 -44.76
N VAL A 209 -3.19 -2.94 -45.75
CA VAL A 209 -2.86 -3.24 -47.16
C VAL A 209 -1.39 -2.93 -47.44
N ILE A 210 -0.66 -3.90 -47.99
CA ILE A 210 0.75 -3.77 -48.32
C ILE A 210 0.91 -2.93 -49.58
N GLN A 211 1.64 -1.81 -49.48
CA GLN A 211 2.06 -1.01 -50.63
C GLN A 211 3.30 -1.62 -51.28
N SER A 212 4.34 -1.91 -50.50
CA SER A 212 5.60 -2.47 -51.01
C SER A 212 6.36 -3.28 -49.96
N ILE A 213 7.24 -4.18 -50.42
CA ILE A 213 8.15 -4.98 -49.58
C ILE A 213 9.57 -4.80 -50.09
N ASP A 214 10.49 -4.48 -49.19
CA ASP A 214 11.93 -4.55 -49.41
C ASP A 214 12.50 -5.76 -48.67
N ARG A 215 12.86 -6.79 -49.45
CA ARG A 215 13.43 -8.03 -48.90
C ARG A 215 14.83 -7.83 -48.32
N VAL A 216 15.63 -6.92 -48.86
CA VAL A 216 17.01 -6.72 -48.39
C VAL A 216 17.00 -5.99 -47.07
N ALA A 217 16.19 -4.94 -46.98
CA ALA A 217 16.02 -4.17 -45.74
C ALA A 217 15.10 -4.86 -44.71
N GLN A 218 14.39 -5.94 -45.10
CA GLN A 218 13.35 -6.59 -44.29
C GLN A 218 12.27 -5.61 -43.84
N THR A 219 11.74 -4.82 -44.78
CA THR A 219 10.71 -3.82 -44.49
C THR A 219 9.44 -4.03 -45.30
N VAL A 220 8.31 -3.65 -44.69
CA VAL A 220 6.97 -3.68 -45.30
C VAL A 220 6.36 -2.30 -45.18
N GLN A 221 6.09 -1.66 -46.31
CA GLN A 221 5.38 -0.39 -46.36
C GLN A 221 3.89 -0.64 -46.62
N VAL A 222 3.02 0.00 -45.85
CA VAL A 222 1.56 -0.11 -46.00
C VAL A 222 0.96 1.13 -46.65
N VAL A 223 -0.21 0.98 -47.27
CA VAL A 223 -0.94 2.09 -47.90
C VAL A 223 -1.38 3.12 -46.86
N GLN A 224 -1.86 2.64 -45.71
CA GLN A 224 -2.33 3.45 -44.60
C GLN A 224 -2.04 2.68 -43.30
N LEU A 225 -1.56 3.40 -42.28
CA LEU A 225 -1.49 2.84 -40.94
C LEU A 225 -2.89 2.80 -40.36
N VAL A 226 -3.21 1.68 -39.73
CA VAL A 226 -4.39 1.50 -38.89
C VAL A 226 -3.89 1.45 -37.46
N ASP A 227 -4.66 2.01 -36.54
CA ASP A 227 -4.28 2.08 -35.14
C ASP A 227 -4.15 0.68 -34.55
N ILE A 228 -3.03 0.44 -33.86
CA ILE A 228 -2.74 -0.84 -33.20
C ILE A 228 -3.01 -0.63 -31.72
N PRO A 229 -4.10 -1.19 -31.16
CA PRO A 229 -4.43 -0.97 -29.77
C PRO A 229 -3.39 -1.62 -28.85
N PHE A 230 -3.26 -1.09 -27.64
CA PHE A 230 -2.56 -1.76 -26.56
C PHE A 230 -3.37 -1.69 -25.26
N GLU A 231 -3.05 -2.62 -24.37
CA GLU A 231 -3.43 -2.61 -22.96
C GLU A 231 -2.15 -2.79 -22.14
N LEU A 232 -1.92 -1.92 -21.18
CA LEU A 232 -0.80 -1.93 -20.25
C LEU A 232 -1.38 -2.13 -18.86
N MET A 233 -0.86 -3.11 -18.13
CA MET A 233 -1.23 -3.45 -16.76
C MET A 233 0.04 -3.41 -15.91
N ASP A 234 -0.07 -2.83 -14.73
CA ASP A 234 0.94 -2.94 -13.68
C ASP A 234 1.16 -4.39 -13.23
N ASP A 235 2.22 -4.65 -12.49
CA ASP A 235 2.35 -5.92 -11.77
C ASP A 235 1.70 -5.91 -10.38
N ASP A 236 1.00 -4.83 -10.03
CA ASP A 236 0.23 -4.80 -8.80
C ASP A 236 -0.90 -5.86 -8.80
N GLU A 237 -0.96 -6.70 -7.76
CA GLU A 237 -1.87 -7.85 -7.69
C GLU A 237 -2.82 -7.84 -6.49
N ALA A 238 -2.70 -6.90 -5.53
CA ALA A 238 -3.66 -6.81 -4.44
C ALA A 238 -5.08 -6.58 -4.98
N ALA A 239 -5.96 -7.50 -4.61
CA ALA A 239 -7.35 -7.44 -5.01
C ALA A 239 -8.22 -7.00 -3.84
N HIS A 240 -9.24 -6.21 -4.14
CA HIS A 240 -10.30 -5.87 -3.18
C HIS A 240 -11.07 -7.14 -2.71
N PRO A 241 -11.42 -7.27 -1.41
CA PRO A 241 -11.10 -6.32 -0.34
C PRO A 241 -9.63 -6.40 0.08
N PHE A 242 -9.07 -5.26 0.49
CA PHE A 242 -7.71 -5.16 1.00
C PHE A 242 -7.69 -5.66 2.46
N ASP A 243 -7.58 -6.98 2.63
CA ASP A 243 -7.77 -7.61 3.93
C ASP A 243 -6.70 -7.21 4.98
N VAL A 244 -7.17 -6.74 6.13
CA VAL A 244 -6.35 -6.45 7.31
C VAL A 244 -6.24 -7.71 8.18
N ASN A 245 -5.02 -8.16 8.45
CA ASN A 245 -4.78 -9.38 9.21
C ASN A 245 -4.78 -9.14 10.73
N LEU A 246 -5.88 -9.52 11.37
CA LEU A 246 -6.11 -9.29 12.80
C LEU A 246 -5.67 -10.47 13.70
N SER A 247 -4.90 -11.43 13.19
CA SER A 247 -4.58 -12.67 13.90
C SER A 247 -3.91 -12.46 15.28
N LEU A 248 -3.26 -11.31 15.49
CA LEU A 248 -2.61 -10.93 16.75
C LEU A 248 -3.47 -10.05 17.69
N LEU A 249 -4.75 -9.84 17.36
CA LEU A 249 -5.71 -9.01 18.10
C LEU A 249 -7.04 -9.71 18.38
N GLN A 250 -7.05 -11.01 18.60
CA GLN A 250 -8.29 -11.76 18.88
C GLN A 250 -8.90 -11.37 20.25
N ASP A 251 -10.20 -11.63 20.46
CA ASP A 251 -10.85 -11.52 21.79
C ASP A 251 -10.37 -12.67 22.70
N SER A 252 -9.12 -12.55 23.16
CA SER A 252 -8.40 -13.56 23.95
C SER A 252 -7.61 -12.89 25.07
N ASP A 253 -7.33 -13.64 26.14
CA ASP A 253 -6.34 -13.28 27.15
C ASP A 253 -4.98 -13.99 26.96
N ASP A 254 -4.85 -14.81 25.92
CA ASP A 254 -3.57 -15.35 25.49
C ASP A 254 -2.78 -14.28 24.73
N LEU A 255 -1.53 -14.05 25.14
CA LEU A 255 -0.63 -13.10 24.49
C LEU A 255 -0.32 -13.47 23.03
N ASN A 256 -0.41 -14.74 22.66
CA ASN A 256 -0.16 -15.19 21.29
C ASN A 256 -1.29 -14.83 20.34
N ASP A 257 -2.52 -14.74 20.87
CA ASP A 257 -3.71 -14.39 20.09
C ASP A 257 -4.06 -12.90 20.23
N ASN A 258 -3.64 -12.24 21.31
CA ASN A 258 -3.92 -10.84 21.60
C ASN A 258 -2.71 -10.12 22.21
N ARG A 259 -2.03 -9.30 21.40
CA ARG A 259 -0.85 -8.53 21.84
C ARG A 259 -1.15 -7.46 22.89
N LEU A 260 -2.43 -7.13 23.12
CA LEU A 260 -2.87 -6.26 24.21
C LEU A 260 -3.23 -7.00 25.50
N ALA A 261 -3.18 -8.34 25.53
CA ALA A 261 -3.60 -9.12 26.71
C ALA A 261 -2.80 -8.74 27.97
N THR A 262 -1.52 -8.44 27.83
CA THR A 262 -0.67 -7.97 28.93
C THR A 262 -1.10 -6.58 29.42
N ALA A 263 -1.70 -5.74 28.59
CA ALA A 263 -2.32 -4.47 29.00
C ALA A 263 -3.70 -4.65 29.64
N TYR A 264 -4.22 -5.87 29.72
CA TYR A 264 -5.60 -6.20 30.14
C TYR A 264 -6.65 -5.53 29.25
N VAL A 265 -6.40 -5.50 27.95
CA VAL A 265 -7.34 -4.98 26.95
C VAL A 265 -7.76 -6.11 26.02
N ARG A 266 -9.06 -6.23 25.76
CA ARG A 266 -9.64 -7.17 24.80
C ARG A 266 -10.24 -6.43 23.61
N PRO A 267 -9.82 -6.75 22.39
CA PRO A 267 -10.50 -6.34 21.18
C PRO A 267 -11.94 -6.86 21.12
N VAL A 268 -12.84 -6.06 20.58
CA VAL A 268 -14.24 -6.41 20.33
C VAL A 268 -14.59 -5.98 18.91
N TYR A 269 -15.10 -6.92 18.12
CA TYR A 269 -15.45 -6.74 16.71
C TYR A 269 -16.96 -6.63 16.54
N ASP A 270 -17.54 -5.55 17.08
CA ASP A 270 -18.99 -5.30 17.09
C ASP A 270 -19.41 -4.05 16.31
N LEU A 271 -18.45 -3.39 15.67
CA LEU A 271 -18.69 -2.23 14.81
C LEU A 271 -18.83 -2.72 13.37
N ASN A 272 -20.00 -2.49 12.78
CA ASN A 272 -20.15 -2.56 11.33
C ASN A 272 -19.65 -1.22 10.76
N SER A 273 -18.83 -1.25 9.71
CA SER A 273 -18.53 -0.07 8.90
C SER A 273 -19.44 -0.08 7.67
N PRO A 274 -20.63 0.56 7.72
CA PRO A 274 -21.47 0.73 6.54
C PRO A 274 -20.87 1.65 5.47
N THR A 275 -19.89 2.49 5.83
CA THR A 275 -19.29 3.45 4.93
C THR A 275 -18.07 2.86 4.25
N GLU A 276 -18.16 2.67 2.93
CA GLU A 276 -17.05 2.23 2.09
C GLU A 276 -16.24 3.46 1.66
N ALA A 277 -14.96 3.53 2.05
CA ALA A 277 -14.09 4.59 1.56
C ALA A 277 -13.82 4.44 0.05
N PRO A 278 -13.68 5.53 -0.71
CA PRO A 278 -13.32 5.43 -2.11
C PRO A 278 -11.95 4.79 -2.28
N PHE A 279 -11.76 4.10 -3.41
CA PHE A 279 -10.43 3.66 -3.84
C PHE A 279 -9.56 4.88 -4.09
N ASN A 280 -8.35 4.84 -3.55
CA ASN A 280 -7.28 5.78 -3.82
C ASN A 280 -6.03 4.91 -4.02
N ARG A 281 -5.48 4.89 -5.25
CA ARG A 281 -4.36 3.98 -5.54
C ARG A 281 -3.18 4.32 -4.64
N ASN A 282 -2.80 5.60 -4.60
CA ASN A 282 -1.61 6.07 -3.90
C ASN A 282 -1.99 7.08 -2.82
N VAL A 283 -2.00 6.66 -1.56
CA VAL A 283 -2.24 7.59 -0.46
C VAL A 283 -0.92 8.26 -0.06
N ASN A 284 -0.77 9.56 -0.34
CA ASN A 284 0.45 10.26 0.01
C ASN A 284 0.65 10.34 1.53
N VAL A 285 1.72 9.73 2.01
CA VAL A 285 2.17 9.83 3.40
C VAL A 285 3.61 10.35 3.44
N GLY A 286 3.88 11.36 4.26
CA GLY A 286 5.26 11.75 4.61
C GLY A 286 6.00 12.72 3.67
N MET A 287 5.52 13.03 2.46
CA MET A 287 6.34 13.77 1.46
C MET A 287 5.77 15.11 0.97
N LEU A 288 4.55 15.46 1.36
CA LEU A 288 3.93 16.76 1.06
C LEU A 288 4.10 17.76 2.21
N PRO A 289 3.90 19.08 1.98
CA PRO A 289 3.97 20.08 3.05
C PRO A 289 3.01 19.84 4.22
N ASP A 290 1.98 19.00 4.02
CA ASP A 290 1.17 18.38 5.07
C ASP A 290 1.10 16.86 4.80
N PRO A 291 2.04 16.07 5.33
CA PRO A 291 2.20 14.66 4.99
C PRO A 291 1.03 13.78 5.43
N ASP A 292 0.12 14.30 6.26
CA ASP A 292 -0.97 13.54 6.85
C ASP A 292 -2.33 13.90 6.28
N GLN A 293 -2.46 15.02 5.57
CA GLN A 293 -3.77 15.53 5.18
C GLN A 293 -4.53 14.56 4.28
N GLU A 294 -3.85 13.89 3.37
CA GLU A 294 -4.46 12.90 2.48
C GLU A 294 -4.87 11.64 3.23
N ALA A 295 -3.96 11.03 4.00
CA ALA A 295 -4.26 9.88 4.84
C ALA A 295 -5.41 10.15 5.84
N LYS A 296 -5.44 11.33 6.45
CA LYS A 296 -6.56 11.76 7.31
C LYS A 296 -7.87 11.82 6.53
N THR A 297 -7.85 12.38 5.32
CA THR A 297 -9.03 12.48 4.46
C THR A 297 -9.53 11.10 4.07
N GLN A 298 -8.62 10.19 3.72
CA GLN A 298 -8.91 8.81 3.37
C GLN A 298 -9.54 8.04 4.54
N LEU A 299 -8.94 8.10 5.74
CA LEU A 299 -9.49 7.45 6.94
C LEU A 299 -10.87 7.99 7.30
N MET A 300 -11.07 9.31 7.22
CA MET A 300 -12.37 9.94 7.51
C MET A 300 -13.45 9.57 6.48
N ALA A 301 -13.08 9.05 5.32
CA ALA A 301 -14.04 8.65 4.29
C ALA A 301 -14.72 7.30 4.58
N GLY A 302 -14.09 6.40 5.35
CA GLY A 302 -14.67 5.11 5.74
C GLY A 302 -15.03 5.00 7.23
N ARG A 303 -14.37 5.78 8.10
CA ARG A 303 -14.57 5.67 9.55
C ARG A 303 -15.96 6.14 9.99
N ASP A 304 -16.64 5.29 10.75
CA ASP A 304 -17.97 5.53 11.30
C ASP A 304 -17.99 5.77 12.82
N SER A 305 -16.98 5.32 13.56
CA SER A 305 -17.01 5.32 15.02
C SER A 305 -15.83 6.06 15.66
N MET A 306 -16.09 6.81 16.74
CA MET A 306 -15.07 7.56 17.49
C MET A 306 -14.94 7.07 18.94
N SER A 307 -13.72 7.08 19.48
CA SER A 307 -13.49 6.85 20.91
C SER A 307 -14.29 7.84 21.77
N THR A 308 -14.83 7.35 22.90
CA THR A 308 -15.49 8.17 23.91
C THR A 308 -14.78 8.02 25.26
N ASN A 309 -15.28 8.67 26.32
CA ASN A 309 -14.77 8.46 27.67
C ASN A 309 -15.22 7.10 28.25
N ASP A 310 -16.25 6.48 27.68
CA ASP A 310 -16.86 5.26 28.20
C ASP A 310 -16.33 4.00 27.49
N PHE A 311 -15.87 4.14 26.26
CA PHE A 311 -15.30 3.06 25.47
C PHE A 311 -14.25 3.57 24.49
N TRP A 312 -13.31 2.68 24.18
CA TRP A 312 -12.23 2.94 23.22
C TRP A 312 -12.61 2.39 21.86
N THR A 313 -12.30 3.14 20.81
CA THR A 313 -12.49 2.69 19.43
C THR A 313 -11.21 2.92 18.65
N VAL A 314 -10.73 1.87 18.00
CA VAL A 314 -9.63 1.94 17.04
C VAL A 314 -10.15 1.59 15.66
N TYR A 315 -9.53 2.18 14.64
CA TYR A 315 -9.96 2.05 13.26
C TYR A 315 -8.79 1.58 12.39
N PHE A 316 -9.01 0.56 11.58
CA PHE A 316 -8.08 0.12 10.55
C PHE A 316 -8.78 0.15 9.20
N GLN A 317 -8.09 0.66 8.20
CA GLN A 317 -8.53 0.56 6.82
C GLN A 317 -7.46 -0.13 5.99
N GLY A 318 -7.85 -1.22 5.35
CA GLY A 318 -7.06 -1.81 4.28
C GLY A 318 -6.96 -0.84 3.11
N ALA A 319 -5.74 -0.47 2.76
CA ALA A 319 -5.40 0.41 1.67
C ALA A 319 -4.60 -0.36 0.62
N PHE A 320 -4.61 0.12 -0.63
CA PHE A 320 -3.82 -0.46 -1.70
C PHE A 320 -2.33 -0.22 -1.45
N GLN A 321 -1.81 0.97 -1.75
CA GLN A 321 -0.43 1.36 -1.47
C GLN A 321 -0.28 2.81 -1.01
N GLU A 322 0.95 3.16 -0.66
CA GLU A 322 1.31 4.51 -0.22
C GLU A 322 1.63 5.44 -1.40
N ASP A 323 2.52 6.43 -1.20
CA ASP A 323 2.99 7.31 -2.27
C ASP A 323 3.71 6.53 -3.38
N SER A 324 3.42 6.84 -4.65
CA SER A 324 3.98 6.20 -5.85
C SER A 324 5.50 6.36 -6.07
N ARG A 325 6.22 6.82 -5.05
CA ARG A 325 7.68 6.99 -5.03
C ARG A 325 8.32 6.12 -3.95
N ARG A 326 7.51 5.29 -3.29
CA ARG A 326 7.86 4.42 -2.16
C ARG A 326 7.02 3.13 -2.12
N ASP A 327 6.24 2.87 -3.16
CA ASP A 327 5.40 1.68 -3.25
C ASP A 327 6.21 0.40 -3.54
N GLN A 328 7.51 0.54 -3.79
CA GLN A 328 8.39 -0.52 -4.31
C GLN A 328 8.21 -0.80 -5.79
N ASP A 329 7.68 0.16 -6.55
CA ASP A 329 7.58 0.11 -8.00
C ASP A 329 8.31 1.31 -8.61
N PRO A 330 9.66 1.20 -8.69
CA PRO A 330 10.37 -0.05 -8.93
C PRO A 330 10.87 -0.82 -7.70
N ASN A 331 11.03 -2.15 -7.86
CA ASN A 331 11.51 -3.13 -6.86
C ASN A 331 12.89 -2.83 -6.21
N SER A 332 13.51 -1.71 -6.58
CA SER A 332 14.75 -1.18 -6.02
C SER A 332 14.54 -0.16 -4.88
N GLU A 333 13.30 0.23 -4.58
CA GLU A 333 13.03 1.14 -3.47
C GLU A 333 13.28 0.45 -2.12
N THR A 334 14.06 1.11 -1.27
CA THR A 334 14.60 0.47 -0.06
C THR A 334 13.72 0.60 1.17
N GLN A 335 12.58 1.30 1.08
CA GLN A 335 11.75 1.62 2.24
C GLN A 335 10.33 1.12 2.00
N LEU A 336 9.98 0.02 2.67
CA LEU A 336 8.60 -0.43 2.81
C LEU A 336 7.89 0.40 3.88
N ILE A 337 6.80 1.07 3.54
CA ILE A 337 5.82 1.56 4.51
C ILE A 337 4.61 0.64 4.45
N ALA A 338 4.53 -0.26 5.43
CA ALA A 338 3.45 -1.25 5.49
C ALA A 338 2.14 -0.66 6.06
N GLY A 339 2.23 0.43 6.82
CA GLY A 339 1.08 1.09 7.42
C GLY A 339 1.39 2.53 7.83
N TRP A 340 0.34 3.29 8.12
CA TRP A 340 0.46 4.68 8.53
C TRP A 340 -0.66 5.10 9.48
N THR A 341 -0.29 5.77 10.57
CA THR A 341 -1.22 6.38 11.53
C THR A 341 -0.99 7.90 11.56
N PRO A 342 -1.82 8.71 10.87
CA PRO A 342 -1.55 10.14 10.67
C PRO A 342 -1.86 10.96 11.92
N ASP A 343 -0.83 11.60 12.47
CA ASP A 343 -0.80 12.30 13.76
C ASP A 343 -1.41 11.50 14.94
N PHE A 344 -1.07 11.88 16.18
CA PHE A 344 -1.72 11.34 17.40
C PHE A 344 -3.16 11.87 17.59
N ASP A 345 -3.83 12.30 16.52
CA ASP A 345 -5.22 12.74 16.51
C ASP A 345 -6.19 11.54 16.50
N PHE A 346 -5.67 10.31 16.61
CA PHE A 346 -6.42 9.09 16.90
C PHE A 346 -7.46 8.75 15.82
N ARG A 347 -7.10 8.98 14.55
CA ARG A 347 -8.04 8.89 13.42
C ARG A 347 -8.19 7.50 12.81
N GLY A 348 -7.36 6.56 13.24
CA GLY A 348 -7.23 5.23 12.67
C GLY A 348 -5.91 5.06 11.95
N SER A 349 -5.75 3.92 11.28
CA SER A 349 -4.52 3.55 10.58
C SER A 349 -4.84 2.95 9.23
N LEU A 350 -4.01 3.27 8.23
CA LEU A 350 -4.00 2.62 6.93
C LEU A 350 -3.03 1.44 6.97
N ILE A 351 -3.42 0.32 6.37
CA ILE A 351 -2.58 -0.86 6.19
C ILE A 351 -2.43 -1.08 4.68
N PHE A 352 -1.22 -0.88 4.14
CA PHE A 352 -0.95 -0.88 2.70
C PHE A 352 -0.69 -2.31 2.22
N VAL A 353 -1.76 -2.99 1.80
CA VAL A 353 -1.73 -4.43 1.49
C VAL A 353 -0.84 -4.72 0.29
N GLU A 354 -0.82 -3.84 -0.71
CA GLU A 354 0.01 -4.03 -1.90
C GLU A 354 1.49 -3.85 -1.61
N ALA A 355 1.87 -2.72 -1.00
CA ALA A 355 3.24 -2.50 -0.57
C ALA A 355 3.76 -3.66 0.32
N ILE A 356 2.92 -4.22 1.20
CA ILE A 356 3.26 -5.41 2.00
C ILE A 356 3.51 -6.65 1.10
N ARG A 357 2.67 -6.89 0.10
CA ARG A 357 2.80 -7.99 -0.86
C ARG A 357 4.12 -7.87 -1.62
N ASP A 358 4.41 -6.69 -2.18
CA ASP A 358 5.64 -6.46 -2.95
C ASP A 358 6.88 -6.53 -2.10
N GLY A 359 6.85 -5.91 -0.92
CA GLY A 359 7.91 -6.05 0.08
C GLY A 359 8.22 -7.49 0.44
N ALA A 360 7.21 -8.36 0.50
CA ALA A 360 7.40 -9.78 0.78
C ALA A 360 7.92 -10.57 -0.44
N VAL A 361 7.46 -10.23 -1.65
CA VAL A 361 7.89 -10.88 -2.90
C VAL A 361 9.33 -10.49 -3.25
N SER A 362 9.70 -9.23 -3.09
CA SER A 362 11.02 -8.68 -3.43
C SER A 362 12.16 -9.34 -2.64
N VAL A 363 11.88 -9.79 -1.41
CA VAL A 363 12.83 -10.56 -0.56
C VAL A 363 12.66 -12.08 -0.66
N GLY A 364 11.78 -12.57 -1.54
CA GLY A 364 11.55 -13.99 -1.80
C GLY A 364 10.73 -14.72 -0.73
N GLY A 365 10.02 -13.99 0.14
CA GLY A 365 9.15 -14.55 1.18
C GLY A 365 7.74 -14.90 0.69
N GLY A 366 7.23 -14.18 -0.32
CA GLY A 366 5.89 -14.39 -0.89
C GLY A 366 4.76 -14.21 0.13
N GLN A 367 3.61 -14.85 -0.11
CA GLN A 367 2.39 -14.64 0.69
C GLN A 367 2.57 -14.89 2.19
N THR A 368 3.34 -15.92 2.58
CA THR A 368 3.53 -16.23 4.01
C THR A 368 4.23 -15.09 4.76
N LEU A 369 5.21 -14.44 4.13
CA LEU A 369 5.86 -13.28 4.73
C LEU A 369 4.94 -12.05 4.66
N ALA A 370 4.18 -11.87 3.59
CA ALA A 370 3.18 -10.79 3.50
C ALA A 370 2.16 -10.86 4.64
N ASP A 371 1.64 -12.06 4.94
CA ASP A 371 0.70 -12.28 6.05
C ASP A 371 1.31 -11.91 7.41
N GLN A 372 2.60 -12.24 7.62
CA GLN A 372 3.35 -11.91 8.83
C GLN A 372 3.54 -10.40 8.96
N ILE A 373 4.03 -9.74 7.91
CA ILE A 373 4.20 -8.29 7.89
C ILE A 373 2.85 -7.62 8.20
N ASN A 374 1.77 -7.99 7.50
CA ASN A 374 0.44 -7.41 7.69
C ASN A 374 -0.03 -7.50 9.16
N MET A 375 0.01 -8.68 9.78
CA MET A 375 -0.42 -8.80 11.19
C MET A 375 0.48 -8.04 12.17
N THR A 376 1.79 -7.96 11.92
CA THR A 376 2.70 -7.20 12.77
C THR A 376 2.51 -5.70 12.63
N THR A 377 2.27 -5.22 11.40
CA THR A 377 1.96 -3.83 11.09
C THR A 377 0.69 -3.38 11.79
N VAL A 378 -0.37 -4.20 11.77
CA VAL A 378 -1.62 -3.90 12.50
C VAL A 378 -1.35 -3.62 13.98
N VAL A 379 -0.51 -4.43 14.63
CA VAL A 379 -0.15 -4.24 16.04
C VAL A 379 0.73 -3.00 16.25
N HIS A 380 1.65 -2.72 15.33
CA HIS A 380 2.47 -1.50 15.34
C HIS A 380 1.60 -0.24 15.26
N GLU A 381 0.72 -0.18 14.27
CA GLU A 381 -0.17 0.94 14.03
C GLU A 381 -1.19 1.13 15.16
N LEU A 382 -1.66 0.03 15.76
CA LEU A 382 -2.45 0.09 16.99
C LEU A 382 -1.71 0.83 18.11
N GLY A 383 -0.41 0.57 18.25
CA GLY A 383 0.44 1.26 19.21
C GLY A 383 0.45 2.77 18.98
N HIS A 384 0.53 3.22 17.72
CA HIS A 384 0.40 4.64 17.39
C HIS A 384 -0.97 5.21 17.73
N GLN A 385 -2.06 4.46 17.54
CA GLN A 385 -3.39 4.86 18.02
C GLN A 385 -3.45 4.94 19.56
N PHE A 386 -2.66 4.17 20.31
CA PHE A 386 -2.49 4.40 21.75
C PHE A 386 -1.49 5.51 22.10
N GLY A 387 -1.00 6.24 21.10
CA GLY A 387 -0.07 7.33 21.21
C GLY A 387 1.34 6.92 21.64
N LEU A 388 1.77 5.72 21.24
CA LEU A 388 3.14 5.27 21.35
C LEU A 388 3.98 5.89 20.22
N GLY A 389 5.21 6.28 20.55
CA GLY A 389 6.15 6.80 19.55
C GLY A 389 6.85 5.69 18.78
N GLU A 390 7.27 5.99 17.57
CA GLU A 390 8.07 5.09 16.74
C GLU A 390 9.45 4.84 17.36
N ASN A 391 10.05 3.67 17.08
CA ASN A 391 11.38 3.26 17.53
C ASN A 391 11.58 3.27 19.06
N THR A 392 10.50 2.97 19.79
CA THR A 392 10.49 2.92 21.26
C THR A 392 10.63 1.48 21.81
N GLY A 393 11.04 0.51 20.98
CA GLY A 393 11.25 -0.90 21.36
C GLY A 393 10.14 -1.84 20.88
N GLY A 394 10.34 -3.14 21.07
CA GLY A 394 9.34 -4.18 20.76
C GLY A 394 8.76 -4.04 19.34
N VAL A 395 7.43 -4.19 19.23
CA VAL A 395 6.68 -4.01 17.98
C VAL A 395 6.76 -2.59 17.42
N MET A 396 7.06 -1.57 18.25
CA MET A 396 7.17 -0.17 17.81
C MET A 396 8.51 0.14 17.11
N ASN A 397 9.43 -0.83 16.99
CA ASN A 397 10.62 -0.67 16.17
C ASN A 397 10.32 -0.90 14.69
N GLN A 398 11.02 -0.19 13.81
CA GLN A 398 10.96 -0.45 12.37
C GLN A 398 11.49 -1.85 12.03
N GLY A 399 10.90 -2.48 11.01
CA GLY A 399 11.36 -3.77 10.46
C GLY A 399 11.03 -5.00 11.31
N VAL A 400 10.11 -4.88 12.27
CA VAL A 400 9.63 -6.03 13.05
C VAL A 400 8.54 -6.75 12.26
N PHE A 401 8.95 -7.80 11.56
CA PHE A 401 8.04 -8.63 10.75
C PHE A 401 7.80 -10.03 11.33
N ASP A 402 8.62 -10.44 12.30
CA ASP A 402 8.45 -11.70 13.02
C ASP A 402 7.32 -11.54 14.05
N PRO A 403 6.20 -12.28 13.93
CA PRO A 403 5.11 -12.19 14.88
C PRO A 403 5.55 -12.42 16.32
N ASP A 404 6.56 -13.27 16.57
CA ASP A 404 7.06 -13.56 17.92
C ASP A 404 7.79 -12.36 18.56
N GLN A 405 8.20 -11.38 17.74
CA GLN A 405 8.84 -10.14 18.18
C GLN A 405 7.87 -8.96 18.26
N ALA A 406 6.62 -9.14 17.82
CA ALA A 406 5.58 -8.12 17.84
C ALA A 406 4.93 -8.00 19.25
N PHE A 407 5.70 -7.56 20.24
CA PHE A 407 5.24 -7.33 21.62
C PHE A 407 5.36 -5.86 22.04
N PHE A 408 4.49 -5.42 22.95
CA PHE A 408 4.63 -4.13 23.63
C PHE A 408 5.56 -4.25 24.85
N THR A 409 6.47 -3.29 25.02
CA THR A 409 7.36 -3.19 26.18
C THR A 409 6.61 -2.78 27.44
N ASP A 410 7.21 -2.92 28.63
CA ASP A 410 6.56 -2.50 29.88
C ASP A 410 6.13 -1.02 29.89
N ASP A 411 6.96 -0.15 29.29
CA ASP A 411 6.65 1.28 29.15
C ASP A 411 5.46 1.51 28.21
N HIS A 412 5.38 0.76 27.11
CA HIS A 412 4.21 0.79 26.21
C HIS A 412 2.94 0.34 26.92
N LEU A 413 3.00 -0.75 27.66
CA LEU A 413 1.88 -1.29 28.41
C LEU A 413 1.41 -0.31 29.49
N HIS A 414 2.33 0.38 30.16
CA HIS A 414 1.98 1.44 31.10
C HIS A 414 1.24 2.60 30.41
N LEU A 415 1.74 3.06 29.25
CA LEU A 415 1.09 4.09 28.46
C LEU A 415 -0.30 3.67 28.01
N ILE A 416 -0.46 2.49 27.40
CA ILE A 416 -1.76 1.95 26.97
C ILE A 416 -2.76 1.93 28.13
N ARG A 417 -2.36 1.40 29.30
CA ARG A 417 -3.23 1.33 30.49
C ARG A 417 -3.62 2.72 31.03
N SER A 418 -2.72 3.70 30.91
CA SER A 418 -2.93 5.06 31.44
C SER A 418 -3.75 5.96 30.52
N ARG A 419 -3.96 5.57 29.25
CA ARG A 419 -4.79 6.34 28.33
C ARG A 419 -6.22 6.48 28.86
N LEU A 420 -6.79 7.65 28.62
CA LEU A 420 -8.23 7.89 28.79
C LEU A 420 -8.99 7.54 27.51
N LYS A 421 -8.39 7.85 26.36
CA LYS A 421 -8.86 7.49 25.01
C LYS A 421 -7.65 7.22 24.10
N PRO A 422 -7.71 6.17 23.28
CA PRO A 422 -6.89 6.03 22.09
C PRO A 422 -7.56 6.68 20.88
#